data_AF-A0A6J7AQT7-F1
#
_entry.id   AF-A0A6J7AQT7-F1
#
_cell.length_a   1.000
_cell.length_b   1.000
_cell.length_c   1.000
_cell.angle_alpha   90.00
_cell.angle_beta   90.00
_cell.angle_gamma   90.00
#
_symmetry.space_group_name_H-M   'P 1'
#
loop_
_entity.id
_entity.type
_entity.pdbx_description
1 polymer ?
#
loop_
_entity_poly.entity_id
_entity_poly.type
_entity_poly.pdbx_seq_one_letter_code
_entity_poly.pdbx_strand_id
1 'polypeptide(L)'
;MIKVEYVMVRHMQRIQVVVLRYVKALMVIIVTALASFATSAAVNGEARVSVPSERWIAGAMLVWAPLALIVVASPVRWLEKLLRSEGAQKTTVARDRELTELEEVTARIVTVAWVCAMAAMVLLLVHQSVSTQGKVAVVSVMLVSTVSFAAAVTRHFIRRPRRRWA
;
A
#
# COMPACT_ATOMS: atom_id res chain seq x y z
N MET A 1 36.57 13.75 -22.03
CA MET A 1 35.94 14.09 -20.73
C MET A 1 34.49 13.62 -20.61
N ILE A 2 33.66 13.70 -21.66
CA ILE A 2 32.23 13.31 -21.66
C ILE A 2 31.95 11.86 -21.20
N LYS A 3 32.85 10.91 -21.47
CA LYS A 3 32.68 9.49 -21.09
C LYS A 3 32.73 9.26 -19.57
N VAL A 4 33.51 10.06 -18.83
CA VAL A 4 33.68 9.91 -17.37
C VAL A 4 32.45 10.45 -16.64
N GLU A 5 31.96 11.62 -17.06
CA GLU A 5 30.73 12.22 -16.54
C GLU A 5 29.53 11.28 -16.76
N TYR A 6 29.43 10.67 -17.93
CA TYR A 6 28.36 9.72 -18.24
C TYR A 6 28.37 8.48 -17.33
N VAL A 7 29.56 7.93 -17.04
CA VAL A 7 29.71 6.75 -16.16
C VAL A 7 29.35 7.11 -14.72
N MET A 8 29.79 8.27 -14.24
CA MET A 8 29.52 8.74 -12.87
C MET A 8 28.01 8.97 -12.65
N VAL A 9 27.34 9.63 -13.59
CA VAL A 9 25.88 9.85 -13.54
C VAL A 9 25.12 8.52 -13.54
N ARG A 10 25.53 7.54 -14.35
CA ARG A 10 24.89 6.22 -14.40
C ARG A 10 25.09 5.42 -13.11
N HIS A 11 26.26 5.54 -12.47
CA HIS A 11 26.51 4.88 -11.18
C HIS A 11 25.68 5.49 -10.06
N MET A 12 25.61 6.82 -10.00
CA MET A 12 24.78 7.53 -9.02
C MET A 12 23.31 7.12 -9.14
N GLN A 13 22.78 7.06 -10.36
CA GLN A 13 21.39 6.61 -10.60
C GLN A 13 21.15 5.16 -10.17
N ARG A 14 22.09 4.24 -10.44
CA ARG A 14 21.96 2.84 -9.99
C ARG A 14 21.92 2.71 -8.47
N ILE A 15 22.77 3.47 -7.77
CA ILE A 15 22.79 3.46 -6.29
C ILE A 15 21.46 3.98 -5.74
N GLN A 16 20.94 5.08 -6.29
CA GLN A 16 19.65 5.65 -5.87
C GLN A 16 18.48 4.66 -6.04
N VAL A 17 18.43 3.92 -7.16
CA VAL A 17 17.39 2.92 -7.41
C VAL A 17 17.46 1.75 -6.40
N VAL A 18 18.67 1.26 -6.14
CA VAL A 18 18.90 0.17 -5.19
C VAL A 18 18.46 0.58 -3.79
N VAL A 19 18.88 1.76 -3.32
CA VAL A 19 18.48 2.30 -2.00
C VAL A 19 16.96 2.49 -1.92
N LEU A 20 16.33 3.04 -2.96
CA LEU A 20 14.87 3.21 -2.97
C LEU A 20 14.13 1.89 -2.86
N ARG A 21 14.61 0.83 -3.51
CA ARG A 21 14.02 -0.51 -3.40
C ARG A 21 14.11 -1.03 -1.97
N TYR A 22 15.25 -0.82 -1.30
CA TYR A 22 15.41 -1.18 0.11
C TYR A 22 14.46 -0.40 1.02
N VAL A 23 14.37 0.92 0.85
CA VAL A 23 13.45 1.77 1.65
C VAL A 23 12.00 1.36 1.43
N LYS A 24 11.61 1.09 0.18
CA LYS A 24 10.27 0.63 -0.16
C LYS A 24 9.94 -0.71 0.49
N ALA A 25 10.86 -1.69 0.41
CA ALA A 25 10.69 -2.98 1.07
C ALA A 25 10.60 -2.82 2.59
N LEU A 26 11.46 -2.00 3.19
CA LEU A 26 11.46 -1.71 4.62
C LEU A 26 10.14 -1.10 5.09
N MET A 27 9.58 -0.15 4.32
CA MET A 27 8.30 0.46 4.66
C MET A 27 7.13 -0.53 4.55
N VAL A 28 7.16 -1.43 3.57
CA VAL A 28 6.16 -2.53 3.47
C VAL A 28 6.27 -3.47 4.66
N ILE A 29 7.49 -3.83 5.07
CA ILE A 29 7.73 -4.69 6.23
C ILE A 29 7.17 -4.04 7.49
N ILE A 30 7.43 -2.74 7.72
CA ILE A 30 6.93 -2.02 8.90
C ILE A 30 5.39 -2.02 8.94
N VAL A 31 4.74 -1.73 7.81
CA VAL A 31 3.27 -1.67 7.73
C VAL A 31 2.64 -3.05 7.93
N THR A 32 3.29 -4.08 7.41
CA THR A 32 2.88 -5.48 7.63
C THR A 32 3.07 -5.89 9.09
N ALA A 33 4.19 -5.53 9.70
CA ALA A 33 4.44 -5.79 11.12
C ALA A 33 3.42 -5.09 12.02
N LEU A 34 3.08 -3.83 11.74
CA LEU A 34 2.03 -3.09 12.44
C LEU A 34 0.68 -3.80 12.34
N ALA A 35 0.31 -4.29 11.17
CA ALA A 35 -0.91 -5.08 11.00
C ALA A 35 -0.86 -6.39 11.80
N SER A 36 0.25 -7.12 11.75
CA SER A 36 0.44 -8.35 12.54
C SER A 36 0.31 -8.10 14.04
N PHE A 37 0.90 -7.01 14.56
CA PHE A 37 0.75 -6.63 15.95
C PHE A 37 -0.67 -6.20 16.30
N ALA A 38 -1.36 -5.47 15.41
CA ALA A 38 -2.76 -5.09 15.61
C ALA A 38 -3.69 -6.32 15.65
N THR A 39 -3.44 -7.32 14.80
CA THR A 39 -4.18 -8.59 14.86
C THR A 39 -3.81 -9.42 16.09
N SER A 40 -2.54 -9.43 16.48
CA SER A 40 -2.05 -10.15 17.66
C SER A 40 -2.64 -9.58 18.95
N ALA A 41 -2.76 -8.25 19.06
CA ALA A 41 -3.39 -7.59 20.19
C ALA A 41 -4.86 -8.02 20.38
N ALA A 42 -5.57 -8.33 19.29
CA ALA A 42 -6.95 -8.82 19.35
C ALA A 42 -7.05 -10.25 19.89
N VAL A 43 -6.07 -11.11 19.56
CA VAL A 43 -6.10 -12.54 19.92
C VAL A 43 -5.51 -12.80 21.30
N ASN A 44 -4.51 -12.03 21.74
CA ASN A 44 -3.84 -12.28 23.03
C ASN A 44 -4.70 -12.01 24.26
N GLY A 45 -5.82 -11.30 24.13
CA GLY A 45 -6.72 -11.00 25.24
C GLY A 45 -7.68 -12.12 25.62
N GLU A 46 -7.87 -13.13 24.77
CA GLU A 46 -8.96 -14.11 24.93
C GLU A 46 -8.50 -15.55 24.65
N ALA A 47 -8.90 -16.50 25.50
CA ALA A 47 -8.54 -17.93 25.36
C ALA A 47 -9.24 -18.64 24.18
N ARG A 48 -10.26 -18.00 23.58
CA ARG A 48 -10.93 -18.43 22.36
C ARG A 48 -11.19 -17.20 21.50
N VAL A 49 -11.03 -17.34 20.18
CA VAL A 49 -11.35 -16.28 19.22
C VAL A 49 -12.84 -15.96 19.33
N SER A 50 -13.17 -14.79 19.89
CA SER A 50 -14.54 -14.29 19.97
C SER A 50 -14.91 -13.47 18.73
N VAL A 51 -16.21 -13.32 18.47
CA VAL A 51 -16.75 -12.54 17.35
C VAL A 51 -16.27 -11.08 17.34
N PRO A 52 -16.13 -10.38 18.50
CA PRO A 52 -15.45 -9.08 18.56
C PRO A 52 -14.01 -9.08 18.03
N SER A 53 -13.23 -10.11 18.39
CA SER A 53 -11.82 -10.25 17.98
C SER A 53 -11.69 -10.48 16.47
N GLU A 54 -12.58 -11.28 15.87
CA GLU A 54 -12.65 -11.46 14.41
C GLU A 54 -12.94 -10.15 13.67
N ARG A 55 -13.84 -9.31 14.21
CA ARG A 55 -14.14 -7.99 13.64
C ARG A 55 -12.96 -7.03 13.74
N TRP A 56 -12.21 -7.07 14.83
CA TRP A 56 -11.02 -6.24 14.99
C TRP A 56 -9.94 -6.62 13.97
N ILE A 57 -9.72 -7.93 13.77
CA ILE A 57 -8.79 -8.45 12.77
C ILE A 57 -9.20 -8.03 11.36
N ALA A 58 -10.49 -8.20 11.01
CA ALA A 58 -11.02 -7.80 9.71
C ALA A 58 -10.91 -6.27 9.50
N GLY A 59 -11.20 -5.48 10.53
CA GLY A 59 -11.04 -4.03 10.51
C GLY A 59 -9.58 -3.60 10.34
N ALA A 60 -8.65 -4.22 11.05
CA ALA A 60 -7.22 -3.94 10.93
C ALA A 60 -6.71 -4.25 9.50
N MET A 61 -7.17 -5.36 8.90
CA MET A 61 -6.82 -5.71 7.52
C MET A 61 -7.42 -4.75 6.48
N LEU A 62 -8.65 -4.26 6.72
CA LEU A 62 -9.28 -3.24 5.89
C LEU A 62 -8.54 -1.89 5.93
N VAL A 63 -7.92 -1.55 7.05
CA VAL A 63 -7.09 -0.33 7.18
C VAL A 63 -5.68 -0.54 6.62
N TRP A 64 -5.11 -1.74 6.81
CA TRP A 64 -3.78 -2.09 6.31
C TRP A 64 -3.69 -2.03 4.78
N ALA A 65 -4.70 -2.53 4.06
CA ALA A 65 -4.67 -2.60 2.60
C ALA A 65 -4.43 -1.22 1.90
N PRO A 66 -5.21 -0.15 2.18
CA PRO A 66 -4.93 1.15 1.58
C PRO A 66 -3.58 1.74 2.04
N LEU A 67 -3.17 1.50 3.29
CA LEU A 67 -1.86 1.95 3.80
C LEU A 67 -0.70 1.30 3.03
N ALA A 68 -0.76 -0.01 2.81
CA ALA A 68 0.25 -0.75 2.06
C ALA A 68 0.40 -0.18 0.65
N LEU A 69 -0.71 0.12 -0.05
CA LEU A 69 -0.67 0.75 -1.38
C LEU A 69 -0.01 2.14 -1.37
N ILE A 70 -0.36 2.99 -0.41
CA ILE A 70 0.20 4.34 -0.31
C ILE A 70 1.70 4.29 -0.03
N VAL A 71 2.10 3.41 0.89
CA VAL A 71 3.48 3.28 1.35
C VAL A 71 4.39 2.75 0.25
N VAL A 72 3.95 1.74 -0.50
CA VAL A 72 4.68 1.19 -1.66
C VAL A 72 4.95 2.27 -2.71
N ALA A 73 4.02 3.22 -2.89
CA ALA A 73 4.12 4.27 -3.90
C ALA A 73 4.86 5.55 -3.43
N SER A 74 5.09 5.72 -2.12
CA SER A 74 5.58 6.99 -1.55
C SER A 74 7.07 7.30 -1.85
N PRO A 75 8.03 6.37 -1.68
CA PRO A 75 9.46 6.67 -1.84
C PRO A 75 9.83 7.10 -3.26
N VAL A 76 9.23 6.45 -4.26
CA VAL A 76 9.46 6.73 -5.69
C VAL A 76 9.02 8.16 -6.04
N ARG A 77 7.86 8.57 -5.51
CA ARG A 77 7.28 9.90 -5.75
C ARG A 77 8.06 11.01 -5.08
N TRP A 78 8.60 10.76 -3.89
CA TRP A 78 9.44 11.73 -3.20
C TRP A 78 10.74 11.98 -3.97
N LEU A 79 11.39 10.92 -4.47
CA LEU A 79 12.59 11.07 -5.30
C LEU A 79 12.29 11.80 -6.62
N GLU A 80 11.19 11.47 -7.29
CA GLU A 80 10.82 12.15 -8.54
C GLU A 80 10.60 13.66 -8.33
N LYS A 81 10.03 14.06 -7.18
CA LYS A 81 9.88 15.47 -6.80
C LYS A 81 11.22 16.15 -6.56
N LEU A 82 12.14 15.50 -5.83
CA LEU A 82 13.48 16.03 -5.57
C LEU A 82 14.28 16.21 -6.86
N LEU A 83 14.30 15.19 -7.73
CA LEU A 83 15.01 15.26 -9.00
C LEU A 83 14.39 16.31 -9.93
N ARG A 84 13.07 16.51 -9.88
CA ARG A 84 12.39 17.57 -10.65
C ARG A 84 12.69 18.96 -10.11
N SER A 85 12.85 19.14 -8.79
CA SER A 85 13.30 20.41 -8.21
C SER A 85 14.76 20.74 -8.52
N GLU A 86 15.60 19.73 -8.79
CA GLU A 86 17.00 19.91 -9.20
C GLU A 86 17.18 20.13 -10.72
N GLY A 87 16.09 20.33 -11.47
CA GLY A 87 16.15 20.71 -12.89
C GLY A 87 16.24 19.54 -13.87
N ALA A 88 16.07 18.29 -13.43
CA ALA A 88 16.05 17.14 -14.34
C ALA A 88 14.76 17.11 -15.19
N GLN A 89 14.86 17.50 -16.48
CA GLN A 89 13.70 17.52 -17.39
C GLN A 89 13.18 16.14 -17.83
N LYS A 90 13.97 15.07 -17.67
CA LYS A 90 13.55 13.68 -17.95
C LYS A 90 14.19 12.71 -16.96
N THR A 91 13.48 12.35 -15.90
CA THR A 91 13.92 11.34 -14.93
C THR A 91 13.45 9.95 -15.37
N THR A 92 14.38 9.12 -15.82
CA THR A 92 14.15 7.73 -16.27
C THR A 92 13.82 6.77 -15.12
N VAL A 93 13.97 7.20 -13.87
CA VAL A 93 13.83 6.36 -12.66
C VAL A 93 12.39 5.82 -12.49
N ALA A 94 11.36 6.61 -12.83
CA ALA A 94 9.97 6.16 -12.77
C ALA A 94 9.58 5.17 -13.89
N ARG A 95 10.48 4.94 -14.85
CA ARG A 95 10.28 4.00 -15.98
C ARG A 95 10.98 2.66 -15.76
N ASP A 96 11.63 2.45 -14.62
CA ASP A 96 12.32 1.19 -14.36
C ASP A 96 11.29 0.07 -14.18
N ARG A 97 11.41 -0.94 -15.05
CA ARG A 97 10.38 -1.98 -15.21
C ARG A 97 10.24 -2.83 -13.95
N GLU A 98 11.36 -3.12 -13.29
CA GLU A 98 11.39 -3.88 -12.03
C GLU A 98 10.63 -3.17 -10.90
N LEU A 99 10.73 -1.84 -10.80
CA LEU A 99 9.98 -1.09 -9.78
C LEU A 99 8.47 -1.14 -10.03
N THR A 100 8.08 -1.11 -11.31
CA THR A 100 6.68 -1.08 -11.72
C THR A 100 6.02 -2.45 -11.56
N GLU A 101 6.74 -3.54 -11.84
CA GLU A 101 6.25 -4.91 -11.64
C GLU A 101 6.00 -5.20 -10.16
N LEU A 102 6.89 -4.78 -9.26
CA LEU A 102 6.68 -4.91 -7.82
C LEU A 102 5.44 -4.13 -7.33
N GLU A 103 5.19 -2.94 -7.88
CA GLU A 103 3.97 -2.18 -7.58
C GLU A 103 2.72 -2.92 -8.01
N GLU A 104 2.72 -3.51 -9.20
CA GLU A 104 1.57 -4.20 -9.74
C GLU A 104 1.27 -5.51 -8.99
N VAL A 105 2.31 -6.30 -8.69
CA VAL A 105 2.17 -7.53 -7.89
C VAL A 105 1.67 -7.20 -6.49
N THR A 106 2.25 -6.19 -5.84
CA THR A 106 1.81 -5.76 -4.51
C THR A 106 0.38 -5.25 -4.56
N ALA A 107 0.02 -4.46 -5.58
CA ALA A 107 -1.34 -3.97 -5.74
C ALA A 107 -2.34 -5.11 -5.90
N ARG A 108 -2.04 -6.15 -6.70
CA ARG A 108 -2.91 -7.32 -6.85
C ARG A 108 -3.10 -8.06 -5.54
N ILE A 109 -2.01 -8.38 -4.83
CA ILE A 109 -2.06 -9.09 -3.54
C ILE A 109 -2.88 -8.30 -2.53
N VAL A 110 -2.63 -6.99 -2.42
CA VAL A 110 -3.36 -6.11 -1.49
C VAL A 110 -4.83 -5.99 -1.87
N THR A 111 -5.17 -5.97 -3.16
CA THR A 111 -6.57 -5.93 -3.62
C THR A 111 -7.29 -7.22 -3.24
N VAL A 112 -6.67 -8.39 -3.45
CA VAL A 112 -7.24 -9.68 -3.06
C VAL A 112 -7.44 -9.74 -1.55
N ALA A 113 -6.43 -9.35 -0.77
CA ALA A 113 -6.52 -9.30 0.68
C ALA A 113 -7.64 -8.37 1.17
N TRP A 114 -7.80 -7.20 0.54
CA TRP A 114 -8.87 -6.26 0.84
C TRP A 114 -10.26 -6.83 0.56
N VAL A 115 -10.45 -7.51 -0.59
CA VAL A 115 -11.71 -8.17 -0.93
C VAL A 115 -12.05 -9.28 0.07
N CYS A 116 -11.06 -10.10 0.44
CA CYS A 116 -11.25 -11.14 1.46
C CYS A 116 -11.64 -10.54 2.83
N ALA A 117 -10.97 -9.48 3.26
CA ALA A 117 -11.28 -8.78 4.51
C ALA A 117 -12.69 -8.16 4.48
N MET A 118 -13.08 -7.57 3.34
CA MET A 118 -14.42 -7.01 3.13
C MET A 118 -15.50 -8.11 3.19
N ALA A 119 -15.28 -9.24 2.52
CA ALA A 119 -16.21 -10.37 2.54
C ALA A 119 -16.38 -10.94 3.96
N ALA A 120 -15.28 -11.11 4.70
CA ALA A 120 -15.32 -11.55 6.09
C ALA A 120 -16.11 -10.57 6.97
N MET A 121 -15.91 -9.26 6.80
CA MET A 121 -16.62 -8.24 7.57
C MET A 121 -18.13 -8.23 7.27
N VAL A 122 -18.54 -8.47 6.02
CA VAL A 122 -19.95 -8.61 5.63
C VAL A 122 -20.57 -9.86 6.24
N LEU A 123 -19.88 -11.01 6.17
CA LEU A 123 -20.37 -12.26 6.76
C LEU A 123 -20.58 -12.14 8.28
N LEU A 124 -19.67 -11.47 8.98
CA LEU A 124 -19.75 -11.19 10.42
C LEU A 124 -20.85 -10.20 10.81
N LEU A 125 -21.34 -9.40 9.87
CA LEU A 125 -22.46 -8.47 10.06
C LEU A 125 -23.81 -9.16 9.83
N VAL A 126 -23.87 -10.09 8.87
CA VAL A 126 -25.10 -10.79 8.45
C VAL A 126 -25.46 -11.93 9.40
N HIS A 127 -24.48 -12.75 9.81
CA HIS A 127 -24.76 -13.98 10.56
C HIS A 127 -24.82 -13.80 12.08
N GLN A 128 -24.39 -12.65 12.61
CA GLN A 128 -24.26 -12.43 14.05
C GLN A 128 -25.10 -11.22 14.49
N SER A 129 -25.91 -11.38 15.54
CA SER A 129 -26.69 -10.28 16.12
C SER A 129 -25.77 -9.28 16.83
N VAL A 130 -25.45 -8.19 16.13
CA VAL A 130 -24.56 -7.13 16.63
C VAL A 130 -25.37 -6.05 17.34
N SER A 131 -24.83 -5.50 18.43
CA SER A 131 -25.36 -4.28 19.04
C SER A 131 -25.39 -3.12 18.04
N THR A 132 -26.33 -2.19 18.20
CA THR A 132 -26.49 -1.03 17.29
C THR A 132 -25.20 -0.21 17.17
N GLN A 133 -24.47 -0.02 18.27
CA GLN A 133 -23.17 0.65 18.27
C GLN A 133 -22.11 -0.11 17.46
N GLY A 134 -22.05 -1.44 17.59
CA GLY A 134 -21.12 -2.28 16.83
C GLY A 134 -21.40 -2.26 15.33
N LYS A 135 -22.67 -2.21 14.91
CA LYS A 135 -23.03 -2.08 13.49
C LYS A 135 -22.54 -0.77 12.90
N VAL A 136 -22.74 0.35 13.60
CA VAL A 136 -22.30 1.67 13.12
C VAL A 136 -20.78 1.74 12.99
N ALA A 137 -20.04 1.18 13.94
CA ALA A 137 -18.57 1.13 13.88
C ALA A 137 -18.05 0.28 12.71
N VAL A 138 -18.67 -0.87 12.43
CA VAL A 138 -18.28 -1.72 11.30
C VAL A 138 -18.56 -1.03 9.97
N VAL A 139 -19.74 -0.44 9.81
CA VAL A 139 -20.14 0.26 8.58
C VAL A 139 -19.24 1.48 8.33
N SER A 140 -18.91 2.26 9.36
CA SER A 140 -18.02 3.41 9.20
C SER A 140 -16.61 2.99 8.77
N VAL A 141 -16.06 1.92 9.34
CA VAL A 141 -14.75 1.36 8.94
C VAL A 141 -14.78 0.86 7.50
N MET A 142 -15.84 0.15 7.09
CA MET A 142 -16.01 -0.30 5.71
C MET A 142 -16.07 0.88 4.72
N LEU A 143 -16.84 1.92 5.05
CA LEU A 143 -16.95 3.12 4.21
C LEU A 143 -15.60 3.84 4.11
N VAL A 144 -14.93 4.10 5.23
CA VAL A 144 -13.64 4.79 5.26
C VAL A 144 -12.57 3.98 4.52
N SER A 145 -12.54 2.66 4.71
CA SER A 145 -11.63 1.77 4.00
C SER A 145 -11.89 1.78 2.50
N THR A 146 -13.15 1.69 2.07
CA THR A 146 -13.53 1.73 0.64
C THR A 146 -13.14 3.06 0.00
N VAL A 147 -13.42 4.19 0.65
CA VAL A 147 -13.03 5.52 0.15
C VAL A 147 -11.51 5.66 0.09
N SER A 148 -10.80 5.20 1.12
CA SER A 148 -9.33 5.26 1.18
C SER A 148 -8.68 4.37 0.14
N PHE A 149 -9.22 3.17 -0.07
CA PHE A 149 -8.76 2.22 -1.08
C PHE A 149 -9.03 2.76 -2.48
N ALA A 150 -10.25 3.26 -2.75
CA ALA A 150 -10.58 3.90 -4.01
C ALA A 150 -9.65 5.10 -4.28
N ALA A 151 -9.40 5.95 -3.29
CA ALA A 151 -8.46 7.07 -3.41
C ALA A 151 -7.02 6.60 -3.67
N ALA A 152 -6.55 5.55 -2.98
CA ALA A 152 -5.22 4.98 -3.18
C ALA A 152 -5.05 4.38 -4.58
N VAL A 153 -6.03 3.60 -5.03
CA VAL A 153 -6.10 3.01 -6.39
C VAL A 153 -6.18 4.11 -7.44
N THR A 154 -7.05 5.09 -7.27
CA THR A 154 -7.20 6.23 -8.19
C THR A 154 -5.89 7.01 -8.31
N ARG A 155 -5.22 7.29 -7.18
CA ARG A 155 -3.90 7.93 -7.16
C ARG A 155 -2.80 7.05 -7.76
N HIS A 156 -2.97 5.73 -7.76
CA HIS A 156 -2.03 4.78 -8.35
C HIS A 156 -2.21 4.64 -9.87
N PHE A 157 -3.46 4.60 -10.35
CA PHE A 157 -3.79 4.34 -11.77
C PHE A 157 -4.00 5.62 -12.61
N ILE A 158 -4.68 6.66 -12.11
CA ILE A 158 -5.06 7.84 -12.93
C ILE A 158 -3.86 8.73 -13.31
N ARG A 159 -2.76 8.69 -12.56
CA ARG A 159 -1.55 9.47 -12.89
C ARG A 159 -0.53 8.72 -13.76
N ARG A 160 -0.82 7.50 -14.22
CA ARG A 160 -0.05 6.93 -15.32
C ARG A 160 -0.43 7.71 -16.58
N PRO A 161 0.46 8.50 -17.21
CA PRO A 161 0.16 9.07 -18.51
C PRO A 161 -0.15 7.90 -19.43
N ARG A 162 -1.39 7.87 -19.92
CA ARG A 162 -1.87 6.96 -20.96
C ARG A 162 -0.74 6.77 -21.96
N ARG A 163 -0.19 5.55 -22.06
CA ARG A 163 0.66 5.17 -23.19
C ARG A 163 -0.15 5.50 -24.45
N ARG A 164 0.15 6.61 -25.11
CA ARG A 164 -0.19 6.81 -26.51
C ARG A 164 0.67 5.80 -27.25
N TRP A 165 0.06 4.68 -27.60
CA TRP A 165 0.48 3.91 -28.76
C TRP A 165 -0.06 4.68 -29.96
N ALA A 166 0.84 5.41 -30.62
CA ALA A 166 0.74 5.88 -32.00
C ALA A 166 2.16 6.25 -32.41
#